data_AF-A0A6A7C9L3-F1
#
_entry.id   AF-A0A6A7C9L3-F1
#
_cell.length_a   1.000
_cell.length_b   1.000
_cell.length_c   1.000
_cell.angle_alpha   90.00
_cell.angle_beta   90.00
_cell.angle_gamma   90.00
#
_symmetry.space_group_name_H-M   'P 1'
#
loop_
_entity.id
_entity.type
_entity.pdbx_description
1 polymer ?
#
loop_
_entity_poly.entity_id
_entity_poly.type
_entity_poly.pdbx_seq_one_letter_code
_entity_poly.pdbx_strand_id
1 'polypeptide(L)'
;MNLENPLASSSQLETSASQLDGLTKSLEDSVRYETFRLVQTAGTLLSVPQEIIASAIVLVQRYLVGPEGGSLLEFDARDVAAAALYLSAKPSAFTLSARSVCIVFGVLKEENITHLTAIPKNWRFSNGDYELAKARMFKIESEVLRTIGFQTQVALPYCVSINYLQTLEVFQRTPTTGSRLAKRVFALLNSALLSPQLLYLTHQPTAIAAAAIYLAARQTGVKLPEVEWWEVFDVDREQLGFLVVAMLSLEGFAGNEKASWDDTKVPLTVKELHCEMERQRTDG
;
A
#
# COMPACT_ATOMS: atom_id res chain seq x y z
N MET A 1 19.65 13.96 1.19
CA MET A 1 18.37 13.25 1.02
C MET A 1 18.35 12.19 2.10
N ASN A 2 17.53 12.35 3.13
CA ASN A 2 17.53 11.41 4.26
C ASN A 2 16.93 10.09 3.76
N LEU A 3 17.73 9.02 3.78
CA LEU A 3 17.35 7.70 3.23
C LEU A 3 16.47 6.89 4.19
N GLU A 4 16.32 7.37 5.42
CA GLU A 4 15.64 6.65 6.47
C GLU A 4 14.19 7.09 6.60
N ASN A 5 13.30 6.09 6.65
CA ASN A 5 11.91 6.28 7.02
C ASN A 5 11.77 6.19 8.55
N PRO A 6 10.86 6.97 9.16
CA PRO A 6 10.42 6.69 10.51
C PRO A 6 9.77 5.30 10.56
N LEU A 7 10.24 4.47 11.48
CA LEU A 7 9.71 3.12 11.69
C LEU A 7 8.64 3.11 12.78
N ALA A 8 7.66 2.22 12.65
CA ALA A 8 6.66 2.00 13.67
C ALA A 8 7.28 1.34 14.90
N SER A 9 6.95 1.86 16.08
CA SER A 9 7.32 1.25 17.36
C SER A 9 6.51 -0.01 17.63
N SER A 10 7.01 -0.90 18.50
CA SER A 10 6.29 -2.12 18.90
C SER A 10 4.90 -1.81 19.45
N SER A 11 4.76 -0.76 20.28
CA SER A 11 3.46 -0.32 20.82
C SER A 11 2.47 0.14 19.75
N GLN A 12 2.97 0.70 18.63
CA GLN A 12 2.09 1.09 17.51
C GLN A 12 1.64 -0.13 16.68
N LEU A 13 2.36 -1.24 16.74
CA LEU A 13 2.02 -2.48 16.02
C LEU A 13 1.13 -3.41 16.84
N GLU A 14 1.13 -3.27 18.17
CA GLU A 14 0.33 -4.07 19.09
C GLU A 14 -1.17 -3.83 18.94
N THR A 15 -1.58 -2.57 18.76
CA THR A 15 -3.00 -2.19 18.68
C THR A 15 -3.18 -0.94 17.81
N SER A 16 -4.30 -0.89 17.10
CA SER A 16 -4.71 0.27 16.29
C SER A 16 -5.88 1.01 16.93
N ALA A 17 -6.09 2.27 16.54
CA ALA A 17 -7.29 3.04 16.89
C ALA A 17 -8.58 2.28 16.52
N SER A 18 -8.63 1.65 15.35
CA SER A 18 -9.79 0.86 14.91
C SER A 18 -10.08 -0.33 15.85
N GLN A 19 -9.04 -1.00 16.36
CA GLN A 19 -9.20 -2.09 17.32
C GLN A 19 -9.68 -1.60 18.69
N LEU A 20 -9.21 -0.43 19.13
CA LEU A 20 -9.70 0.21 20.35
C LEU A 20 -11.19 0.57 20.24
N ASP A 21 -11.64 0.95 19.04
CA ASP A 21 -13.05 1.20 18.72
C ASP A 21 -13.87 -0.09 18.53
N GLY A 22 -13.25 -1.26 18.69
CA GLY A 22 -13.91 -2.56 18.71
C GLY A 22 -13.92 -3.31 17.38
N LEU A 23 -13.15 -2.87 16.38
CA LEU A 23 -12.97 -3.60 15.13
C LEU A 23 -12.11 -4.85 15.34
N THR A 24 -12.52 -6.00 14.80
CA THR A 24 -11.72 -7.22 14.88
C THR A 24 -10.49 -7.12 13.98
N LYS A 25 -9.36 -7.68 14.42
CA LYS A 25 -8.11 -7.65 13.65
C LYS A 25 -8.26 -8.22 12.24
N SER A 26 -9.01 -9.33 12.09
CA SER A 26 -9.24 -9.94 10.79
C SER A 26 -9.98 -8.99 9.83
N LEU A 27 -11.03 -8.32 10.31
CA LEU A 27 -11.79 -7.39 9.49
C LEU A 27 -10.97 -6.13 9.16
N GLU A 28 -10.19 -5.63 10.12
CA GLU A 28 -9.26 -4.54 9.89
C GLU A 28 -8.22 -4.88 8.81
N ASP A 29 -7.62 -6.08 8.87
CA ASP A 29 -6.64 -6.53 7.89
C ASP A 29 -7.25 -6.63 6.47
N SER A 30 -8.49 -7.14 6.35
CA SER A 30 -9.23 -7.16 5.09
C SER A 30 -9.49 -5.76 4.54
N VAL A 31 -9.95 -4.83 5.39
CA VAL A 31 -10.23 -3.44 4.96
C VAL A 31 -8.95 -2.71 4.58
N ARG A 32 -7.85 -2.88 5.33
CA ARG A 32 -6.54 -2.33 4.98
C ARG A 32 -6.06 -2.85 3.63
N TYR A 33 -6.10 -4.17 3.44
CA TYR A 33 -5.71 -4.82 2.19
C TYR A 33 -6.47 -4.25 1.00
N GLU A 34 -7.81 -4.15 1.11
CA GLU A 34 -8.63 -3.63 0.04
C GLU A 34 -8.42 -2.13 -0.19
N THR A 35 -8.19 -1.36 0.88
CA THR A 35 -7.86 0.06 0.78
C THR A 35 -6.56 0.28 0.00
N PHE A 36 -5.53 -0.53 0.25
CA PHE A 36 -4.26 -0.43 -0.49
C PHE A 36 -4.43 -0.84 -1.96
N ARG A 37 -5.21 -1.90 -2.23
CA ARG A 37 -5.57 -2.30 -3.62
C ARG A 37 -6.36 -1.22 -4.35
N LEU A 38 -7.24 -0.52 -3.64
CA LEU A 38 -8.02 0.58 -4.18
C LEU A 38 -7.11 1.75 -4.59
N VAL A 39 -6.15 2.14 -3.74
CA VAL A 39 -5.15 3.17 -4.08
C VAL A 39 -4.34 2.77 -5.31
N GLN A 40 -3.90 1.51 -5.38
CA GLN A 40 -3.15 0.97 -6.53
C GLN A 40 -3.96 1.04 -7.83
N THR A 41 -5.23 0.65 -7.78
CA THR A 41 -6.13 0.66 -8.94
C THR A 41 -6.45 2.09 -9.37
N ALA A 42 -6.80 2.96 -8.42
CA ALA A 42 -7.08 4.37 -8.68
C ALA A 42 -5.88 5.09 -9.30
N GLY A 43 -4.67 4.85 -8.77
CA GLY A 43 -3.45 5.41 -9.31
C GLY A 43 -3.17 4.96 -10.74
N THR A 44 -3.41 3.68 -11.03
CA THR A 44 -3.28 3.13 -12.40
C THR A 44 -4.28 3.79 -13.36
N LEU A 45 -5.55 3.94 -12.95
CA LEU A 45 -6.58 4.61 -13.75
C LEU A 45 -6.27 6.10 -13.99
N LEU A 46 -5.64 6.75 -13.02
CA LEU A 46 -5.17 8.14 -13.13
C LEU A 46 -3.83 8.28 -13.86
N SER A 47 -3.21 7.16 -14.27
CA SER A 47 -1.92 7.13 -14.95
C SER A 47 -0.80 7.84 -14.19
N VAL A 48 -0.82 7.76 -12.85
CA VAL A 48 0.28 8.29 -12.02
C VAL A 48 1.43 7.28 -11.91
N PRO A 49 2.68 7.74 -11.79
CA PRO A 49 3.83 6.86 -11.54
C PRO A 49 3.67 6.01 -10.28
N GLN A 50 4.25 4.80 -10.30
CA GLN A 50 4.18 3.84 -9.20
C GLN A 50 4.76 4.41 -7.90
N GLU A 51 5.73 5.31 -7.97
CA GLU A 51 6.34 5.95 -6.80
C GLU A 51 5.32 6.81 -6.04
N ILE A 52 4.41 7.48 -6.75
CA ILE A 52 3.34 8.29 -6.13
C ILE A 52 2.29 7.39 -5.49
N ILE A 53 1.95 6.29 -6.16
CA ILE A 53 1.01 5.27 -5.66
C ILE A 53 1.57 4.61 -4.39
N ALA A 54 2.83 4.16 -4.44
CA ALA A 54 3.50 3.54 -3.30
C ALA A 54 3.61 4.51 -2.12
N SER A 55 3.96 5.77 -2.39
CA SER A 55 3.97 6.82 -1.36
C SER A 55 2.59 6.99 -0.75
N ALA A 56 1.52 7.05 -1.55
CA ALA A 56 0.15 7.15 -1.04
C ALA A 56 -0.21 5.97 -0.12
N ILE A 57 0.11 4.73 -0.52
CA ILE A 57 -0.15 3.55 0.29
C ILE A 57 0.60 3.63 1.62
N VAL A 58 1.88 4.03 1.62
CA VAL A 58 2.66 4.21 2.85
C VAL A 58 2.06 5.31 3.74
N LEU A 59 1.52 6.39 3.17
CA LEU A 59 0.82 7.41 3.95
C LEU A 59 -0.47 6.87 4.60
N VAL A 60 -1.24 6.04 3.89
CA VAL A 60 -2.41 5.35 4.48
C VAL A 60 -1.97 4.41 5.60
N GLN A 61 -0.89 3.64 5.39
CA GLN A 61 -0.34 2.77 6.43
C GLN A 61 0.08 3.57 7.68
N ARG A 62 0.80 4.69 7.51
CA ARG A 62 1.19 5.59 8.61
C ARG A 62 0.00 6.20 9.32
N TYR A 63 -1.07 6.49 8.59
CA TYR A 63 -2.30 7.01 9.17
C TYR A 63 -3.01 5.96 10.03
N LEU A 64 -3.09 4.70 9.58
CA LEU A 64 -3.86 3.65 10.25
C LEU A 64 -3.09 2.89 11.34
N VAL A 65 -1.79 3.15 11.54
CA VAL A 65 -0.96 2.42 12.51
C VAL A 65 -1.01 3.05 13.90
N GLY A 66 -1.08 2.20 14.93
CA GLY A 66 -1.04 2.64 16.32
C GLY A 66 -2.35 3.17 16.89
N PRO A 67 -2.39 3.35 18.23
CA PRO A 67 -3.57 3.82 18.95
C PRO A 67 -3.89 5.29 18.69
N GLU A 68 -2.88 6.12 18.39
CA GLU A 68 -3.01 7.54 18.04
C GLU A 68 -3.29 7.77 16.54
N GLY A 69 -3.45 6.69 15.78
CA GLY A 69 -3.74 6.72 14.35
C GLY A 69 -5.22 7.03 14.06
N GLY A 70 -5.56 6.98 12.78
CA GLY A 70 -6.92 7.07 12.31
C GLY A 70 -7.71 5.79 12.53
N SER A 71 -8.99 5.95 12.86
CA SER A 71 -9.93 4.84 12.95
C SER A 71 -10.73 4.65 11.66
N LEU A 72 -10.83 3.39 11.20
CA LEU A 72 -11.69 2.99 10.09
C LEU A 72 -13.19 3.10 10.41
N LEU A 73 -13.53 3.30 11.69
CA LEU A 73 -14.90 3.55 12.16
C LEU A 73 -15.23 5.05 12.24
N GLU A 74 -14.23 5.93 12.12
CA GLU A 74 -14.45 7.39 12.06
C GLU A 74 -14.53 7.90 10.63
N PHE A 75 -13.62 7.43 9.76
CA PHE A 75 -13.53 7.87 8.37
C PHE A 75 -13.61 6.69 7.39
N ASP A 76 -14.37 6.89 6.31
CA ASP A 76 -14.48 5.90 5.23
C ASP A 76 -13.09 5.59 4.64
N ALA A 77 -12.72 4.32 4.62
CA ALA A 77 -11.44 3.86 4.10
C ALA A 77 -11.24 4.27 2.61
N ARG A 78 -12.33 4.30 1.85
CA ARG A 78 -12.36 4.82 0.47
C ARG A 78 -11.96 6.29 0.38
N ASP A 79 -12.48 7.14 1.27
CA ASP A 79 -12.18 8.57 1.26
C ASP A 79 -10.76 8.83 1.78
N VAL A 80 -10.26 8.02 2.73
CA VAL A 80 -8.85 8.02 3.17
C VAL A 80 -7.91 7.67 2.02
N ALA A 81 -8.22 6.64 1.23
CA ALA A 81 -7.45 6.28 0.03
C ALA A 81 -7.41 7.42 -1.00
N ALA A 82 -8.54 8.09 -1.24
CA ALA A 82 -8.62 9.23 -2.15
C ALA A 82 -7.79 10.42 -1.66
N ALA A 83 -7.90 10.76 -0.38
CA ALA A 83 -7.15 11.84 0.24
C ALA A 83 -5.64 11.57 0.21
N ALA A 84 -5.20 10.35 0.53
CA ALA A 84 -3.79 9.99 0.52
C ALA A 84 -3.17 10.04 -0.88
N LEU A 85 -3.90 9.58 -1.92
CA LEU A 85 -3.44 9.66 -3.31
C LEU A 85 -3.37 11.11 -3.80
N TYR A 86 -4.37 11.93 -3.46
CA TYR A 86 -4.34 13.36 -3.77
C TYR A 86 -3.16 14.05 -3.08
N LEU A 87 -2.95 13.76 -1.79
CA LEU A 87 -1.88 14.33 -0.97
C LEU A 87 -0.49 13.98 -1.49
N SER A 88 -0.25 12.72 -1.89
CA SER A 88 1.05 12.29 -2.41
C SER A 88 1.37 12.88 -3.79
N ALA A 89 0.35 13.06 -4.64
CA ALA A 89 0.51 13.62 -5.98
C ALA A 89 0.68 15.14 -5.98
N LYS A 90 0.07 15.84 -5.02
CA LYS A 90 0.05 17.31 -4.94
C LYS A 90 1.42 18.01 -4.93
N PRO A 91 2.45 17.56 -4.16
CA PRO A 91 3.78 18.14 -4.23
C PRO A 91 4.66 17.58 -5.36
N SER A 92 4.18 16.57 -6.09
CA SER A 92 4.94 15.89 -7.14
C SER A 92 4.87 16.64 -8.48
N ALA A 93 5.70 16.24 -9.44
CA ALA A 93 5.59 16.71 -10.82
C ALA A 93 4.31 16.23 -11.55
N PHE A 94 3.59 15.25 -11.00
CA PHE A 94 2.36 14.68 -11.56
C PHE A 94 1.16 15.10 -10.71
N THR A 95 0.90 16.40 -10.64
CA THR A 95 -0.21 16.96 -9.85
C THR A 95 -1.55 16.46 -10.37
N LEU A 96 -2.39 15.94 -9.47
CA LEU A 96 -3.74 15.49 -9.78
C LEU A 96 -4.77 16.58 -9.50
N SER A 97 -5.79 16.70 -10.36
CA SER A 97 -6.94 17.54 -10.07
C SER A 97 -7.87 16.83 -9.07
N ALA A 98 -8.40 17.57 -8.09
CA ALA A 98 -9.36 17.02 -7.13
C ALA A 98 -10.58 16.38 -7.82
N ARG A 99 -11.00 16.95 -8.97
CA ARG A 99 -12.08 16.43 -9.80
C ARG A 99 -11.75 15.06 -10.38
N SER A 100 -10.56 14.88 -10.93
CA SER A 100 -10.12 13.59 -11.49
C SER A 100 -10.10 12.51 -10.41
N VAL A 101 -9.56 12.83 -9.23
CA VAL A 101 -9.52 11.90 -8.09
C VAL A 101 -10.95 11.53 -7.67
N CYS A 102 -11.82 12.51 -7.43
CA CYS A 102 -13.21 12.25 -7.08
C CYS A 102 -13.88 11.33 -8.11
N ILE A 103 -13.78 11.64 -9.41
CA ILE A 103 -14.38 10.85 -10.49
C ILE A 103 -13.94 9.39 -10.42
N VAL A 104 -12.63 9.13 -10.31
CA VAL A 104 -12.11 7.76 -10.28
C VAL A 104 -12.60 6.99 -9.06
N PHE A 105 -12.61 7.62 -7.88
CA PHE A 105 -13.14 6.98 -6.67
C PHE A 105 -14.66 6.82 -6.69
N GLY A 106 -15.39 7.69 -7.40
CA GLY A 106 -16.83 7.53 -7.66
C GLY A 106 -17.12 6.32 -8.57
N VAL A 107 -16.34 6.16 -9.64
CA VAL A 107 -16.43 4.99 -10.53
C VAL A 107 -16.09 3.70 -9.79
N LEU A 108 -15.02 3.69 -9.00
CA LEU A 108 -14.60 2.54 -8.18
C LEU A 108 -15.57 2.20 -7.05
N LYS A 109 -16.51 3.10 -6.72
CA LYS A 109 -17.60 2.81 -5.77
C LYS A 109 -18.71 2.00 -6.42
N GLU A 110 -19.05 2.31 -7.67
CA GLU A 110 -20.17 1.70 -8.39
C GLU A 110 -19.78 0.34 -8.98
N GLU A 111 -18.56 0.23 -9.49
CA GLU A 111 -18.06 -0.93 -10.22
C GLU A 111 -17.11 -1.78 -9.36
N ASN A 112 -17.02 -3.07 -9.64
CA ASN A 112 -16.03 -3.93 -8.97
C ASN A 112 -14.61 -3.58 -9.45
N ILE A 113 -13.72 -3.39 -8.48
CA ILE A 113 -12.31 -2.98 -8.65
C ILE A 113 -11.55 -3.90 -9.63
N THR A 114 -11.98 -5.15 -9.78
CA THR A 114 -11.34 -6.18 -10.60
C THR A 114 -11.50 -6.04 -12.11
N HIS A 115 -12.49 -5.28 -12.62
CA HIS A 115 -12.79 -5.24 -14.06
C HIS A 115 -12.56 -3.89 -14.74
N LEU A 116 -12.17 -2.86 -13.99
CA LEU A 116 -12.02 -1.51 -14.52
C LEU A 116 -10.62 -1.27 -15.08
N THR A 117 -10.52 -1.27 -16.41
CA THR A 117 -9.30 -0.87 -17.13
C THR A 117 -9.33 0.59 -17.58
N ALA A 118 -10.50 1.21 -17.62
CA ALA A 118 -10.69 2.60 -18.03
C ALA A 118 -11.93 3.21 -17.39
N ILE A 119 -11.95 4.54 -17.26
CA ILE A 119 -13.10 5.29 -16.77
C ILE A 119 -14.21 5.25 -17.83
N PRO A 120 -15.47 4.89 -17.49
CA PRO A 120 -16.58 4.93 -18.43
C PRO A 120 -16.81 6.35 -18.97
N LYS A 121 -16.90 6.49 -20.30
CA LYS A 121 -16.98 7.80 -20.99
C LYS A 121 -18.21 8.64 -20.60
N ASN A 122 -19.28 7.97 -20.17
CA ASN A 122 -20.56 8.58 -19.78
C ASN A 122 -20.64 8.89 -18.27
N TRP A 123 -19.65 8.48 -17.48
CA TRP A 123 -19.69 8.69 -16.04
C TRP A 123 -19.52 10.17 -15.71
N ARG A 124 -20.47 10.73 -14.94
CA ARG A 124 -20.46 12.15 -14.58
C ARG A 124 -20.89 12.32 -13.14
N PHE A 125 -20.09 13.07 -12.40
CA PHE A 125 -20.50 13.64 -11.13
C PHE A 125 -21.60 14.69 -11.34
N SER A 126 -22.69 14.59 -10.57
CA SER A 126 -23.54 15.75 -10.32
C SER A 126 -22.71 16.84 -9.62
N ASN A 127 -22.99 18.12 -9.93
CA ASN A 127 -22.24 19.23 -9.34
C ASN A 127 -22.32 19.26 -7.81
N GLY A 128 -23.50 18.93 -7.23
CA GLY A 128 -23.69 18.89 -5.77
C GLY A 128 -22.89 17.76 -5.12
N ASP A 129 -22.97 16.56 -5.69
CA ASP A 129 -22.26 15.39 -5.16
C ASP A 129 -20.74 15.55 -5.24
N TYR A 130 -20.26 16.23 -6.28
CA TYR A 130 -18.84 16.55 -6.43
C TYR A 130 -18.34 17.48 -5.32
N GLU A 131 -19.05 18.58 -5.04
CA GLU A 131 -18.61 19.51 -3.99
C GLU A 131 -18.63 18.84 -2.61
N LEU A 132 -19.61 17.95 -2.34
CA LEU A 132 -19.63 17.15 -1.12
C LEU A 132 -18.45 16.17 -1.06
N ALA A 133 -18.15 15.44 -2.13
CA ALA A 133 -17.03 14.50 -2.19
C ALA A 133 -15.68 15.21 -2.02
N LYS A 134 -15.50 16.34 -2.69
CA LYS A 134 -14.31 17.19 -2.59
C LYS A 134 -14.13 17.73 -1.17
N ALA A 135 -15.19 18.21 -0.53
CA ALA A 135 -15.14 18.70 0.83
C ALA A 135 -14.74 17.59 1.82
N ARG A 136 -15.28 16.37 1.67
CA ARG A 136 -14.86 15.20 2.47
C ARG A 136 -13.39 14.86 2.26
N MET A 137 -12.94 14.80 1.01
CA MET A 137 -11.55 14.51 0.66
C MET A 137 -10.58 15.51 1.31
N PHE A 138 -10.87 16.82 1.28
CA PHE A 138 -10.02 17.84 1.91
C PHE A 138 -10.06 17.82 3.44
N LYS A 139 -11.21 17.47 4.04
CA LYS A 139 -11.29 17.25 5.49
C LYS A 139 -10.36 16.12 5.91
N ILE A 140 -10.41 14.99 5.20
CA ILE A 140 -9.58 13.82 5.50
C ILE A 140 -8.11 14.07 5.15
N GLU A 141 -7.81 14.81 4.08
CA GLU A 141 -6.43 15.25 3.77
C GLU A 141 -5.82 15.98 4.98
N SER A 142 -6.56 16.90 5.59
CA SER A 142 -6.12 17.66 6.76
C SER A 142 -5.89 16.76 7.97
N GLU A 143 -6.75 15.77 8.15
CA GLU A 143 -6.68 14.82 9.26
C GLU A 143 -5.50 13.85 9.13
N VAL A 144 -5.28 13.31 7.92
CA VAL A 144 -4.11 12.48 7.61
C VAL A 144 -2.83 13.25 7.89
N LEU A 145 -2.74 14.50 7.40
CA LEU A 145 -1.58 15.38 7.64
C LEU A 145 -1.31 15.62 9.12
N ARG A 146 -2.36 15.90 9.90
CA ARG A 146 -2.26 16.10 11.35
C ARG A 146 -1.74 14.85 12.06
N THR A 147 -2.30 13.69 11.71
CA THR A 147 -1.98 12.40 12.34
C THR A 147 -0.53 11.98 12.07
N ILE A 148 -0.05 12.14 10.84
CA ILE A 148 1.33 11.79 10.48
C ILE A 148 2.36 12.88 10.82
N GLY A 149 1.95 13.94 11.52
CA GLY A 149 2.83 15.06 11.88
C GLY A 149 3.43 15.79 10.67
N PHE A 150 2.67 15.90 9.58
CA PHE A 150 3.09 16.48 8.29
C PHE A 150 4.28 15.77 7.61
N GLN A 151 4.66 14.57 8.06
CA GLN A 151 5.75 13.79 7.45
C GLN A 151 5.27 13.03 6.21
N THR A 152 5.10 13.78 5.11
CA THR A 152 4.62 13.27 3.81
C THR A 152 5.72 12.62 2.96
N GLN A 153 6.99 12.83 3.31
CA GLN A 153 8.11 12.25 2.56
C GLN A 153 8.25 10.75 2.85
N VAL A 154 8.42 9.97 1.79
CA VAL A 154 8.57 8.52 1.84
C VAL A 154 9.78 8.12 0.99
N ALA A 155 10.79 7.53 1.62
CA ALA A 155 11.87 6.87 0.90
C ALA A 155 11.38 5.49 0.44
N LEU A 156 11.47 5.21 -0.87
CA LEU A 156 10.99 3.97 -1.48
C LEU A 156 12.15 3.08 -1.94
N PRO A 157 12.00 1.73 -1.88
CA PRO A 157 13.06 0.78 -2.19
C PRO A 157 13.35 0.63 -3.69
N TYR A 158 12.57 1.25 -4.59
CA TYR A 158 12.71 1.05 -6.04
C TYR A 158 14.08 1.49 -6.56
N CYS A 159 14.47 2.74 -6.31
CA CYS A 159 15.78 3.26 -6.75
C CYS A 159 16.93 2.50 -6.07
N VAL A 160 16.80 2.22 -4.77
CA VAL A 160 17.77 1.43 -4.00
C VAL A 160 17.98 0.05 -4.61
N SER A 161 16.90 -0.63 -5.01
CA SER A 161 16.98 -1.95 -5.63
C SER A 161 17.71 -1.94 -6.97
N ILE A 162 17.57 -0.88 -7.78
CA ILE A 162 18.32 -0.73 -9.03
C ILE A 162 19.81 -0.52 -8.75
N ASN A 163 20.15 0.31 -7.77
CA ASN A 163 21.54 0.54 -7.37
C ASN A 163 22.18 -0.77 -6.89
N TYR A 164 21.49 -1.55 -6.05
CA TYR A 164 21.99 -2.86 -5.59
C TYR A 164 22.17 -3.84 -6.74
N LEU A 165 21.24 -3.93 -7.69
CA LEU A 165 21.37 -4.78 -8.88
C LEU A 165 22.56 -4.35 -9.76
N GLN A 166 22.87 -3.06 -9.83
CA GLN A 166 24.05 -2.53 -10.52
C GLN A 166 25.35 -2.89 -9.78
N THR A 167 25.39 -2.75 -8.46
CA THR A 167 26.54 -3.14 -7.62
C THR A 167 26.83 -4.64 -7.72
N LEU A 168 25.78 -5.46 -7.82
CA LEU A 168 25.89 -6.91 -8.03
C LEU A 168 26.22 -7.30 -9.49
N GLU A 169 26.46 -6.32 -10.36
CA GLU A 169 26.80 -6.48 -11.79
C GLU A 169 25.79 -7.31 -12.59
N VAL A 170 24.54 -7.40 -12.11
CA VAL A 170 23.49 -8.24 -12.70
C VAL A 170 23.20 -7.84 -14.15
N PHE A 171 23.19 -6.53 -14.42
CA PHE A 171 22.93 -5.99 -15.75
C PHE A 171 24.10 -6.19 -16.72
N GLN A 172 25.32 -6.31 -16.22
CA GLN A 172 26.53 -6.47 -17.05
C GLN A 172 26.70 -7.93 -17.49
N ARG A 173 26.46 -8.89 -16.59
CA ARG A 173 26.66 -10.32 -16.86
C ARG A 173 25.67 -10.87 -17.87
N THR A 174 24.39 -10.48 -17.75
CA THR A 174 23.31 -10.99 -18.60
C THR A 174 22.19 -9.95 -18.73
N PRO A 175 22.20 -9.08 -19.76
CA PRO A 175 21.25 -7.95 -19.85
C PRO A 175 19.77 -8.36 -19.89
N THR A 176 19.45 -9.44 -20.60
CA THR A 176 18.07 -9.95 -20.73
C THR A 176 17.56 -10.55 -19.42
N THR A 177 18.40 -11.34 -18.75
CA THR A 177 18.10 -11.94 -17.45
C THR A 177 18.04 -10.90 -16.35
N GLY A 178 18.93 -9.89 -16.39
CA GLY A 178 18.94 -8.78 -15.43
C GLY A 178 17.68 -7.93 -15.51
N SER A 179 17.18 -7.65 -16.72
CA SER A 179 15.88 -6.98 -16.90
C SER A 179 14.72 -7.80 -16.34
N ARG A 180 14.72 -9.13 -16.54
CA ARG A 180 13.70 -10.02 -15.97
C ARG A 180 13.75 -10.03 -14.44
N LEU A 181 14.94 -10.08 -13.86
CA LEU A 181 15.15 -10.01 -12.42
C LEU A 181 14.63 -8.69 -11.86
N ALA A 182 15.02 -7.55 -12.44
CA ALA A 182 14.56 -6.22 -12.01
C ALA A 182 13.03 -6.09 -12.04
N LYS A 183 12.38 -6.56 -13.12
CA LYS A 183 10.91 -6.59 -13.19
C LYS A 183 10.28 -7.43 -12.08
N ARG A 184 10.88 -8.58 -11.75
CA ARG A 184 10.38 -9.44 -10.67
C ARG A 184 10.59 -8.79 -9.30
N VAL A 185 11.73 -8.12 -9.08
CA VAL A 185 11.98 -7.32 -7.87
C VAL A 185 10.90 -6.25 -7.69
N PHE A 186 10.60 -5.47 -8.73
CA PHE A 186 9.58 -4.43 -8.65
C PHE A 186 8.19 -5.01 -8.39
N ALA A 187 7.86 -6.17 -8.97
CA ALA A 187 6.61 -6.86 -8.68
C ALA A 187 6.51 -7.29 -7.20
N LEU A 188 7.60 -7.81 -6.61
CA LEU A 188 7.63 -8.16 -5.19
C LEU A 188 7.52 -6.92 -4.28
N LEU A 189 8.22 -5.82 -4.62
CA LEU A 189 8.11 -4.55 -3.89
C LEU A 189 6.67 -4.01 -3.92
N ASN A 190 6.04 -4.01 -5.09
CA ASN A 190 4.64 -3.58 -5.22
C ASN A 190 3.69 -4.49 -4.44
N SER A 191 3.95 -5.79 -4.41
CA SER A 191 3.15 -6.72 -3.62
C SER A 191 3.33 -6.44 -2.13
N ALA A 192 4.56 -6.22 -1.66
CA ALA A 192 4.87 -5.95 -0.26
C ALA A 192 4.13 -4.73 0.33
N LEU A 193 3.74 -3.75 -0.49
CA LEU A 193 2.88 -2.63 -0.08
C LEU A 193 1.50 -3.08 0.42
N LEU A 194 1.02 -4.23 -0.04
CA LEU A 194 -0.29 -4.77 0.31
C LEU A 194 -0.23 -5.71 1.54
N SER A 195 0.97 -5.93 2.09
CA SER A 195 1.13 -6.89 3.20
C SER A 195 0.52 -6.37 4.51
N PRO A 196 -0.26 -7.20 5.25
CA PRO A 196 -0.77 -6.83 6.56
C PRO A 196 0.34 -6.65 7.60
N GLN A 197 1.55 -7.14 7.33
CA GLN A 197 2.73 -7.02 8.20
C GLN A 197 3.42 -5.65 8.09
N LEU A 198 2.89 -4.72 7.30
CA LEU A 198 3.33 -3.33 7.18
C LEU A 198 4.85 -3.18 6.98
N LEU A 199 5.41 -3.93 6.02
CA LEU A 199 6.86 -4.03 5.82
C LEU A 199 7.54 -2.67 5.61
N TYR A 200 6.85 -1.74 4.96
CA TYR A 200 7.31 -0.37 4.69
C TYR A 200 7.35 0.53 5.93
N LEU A 201 6.72 0.10 7.03
CA LEU A 201 6.78 0.80 8.32
C LEU A 201 7.69 0.11 9.33
N THR A 202 8.01 -1.17 9.13
CA THR A 202 8.84 -1.93 10.08
C THR A 202 10.30 -2.01 9.68
N HIS A 203 10.60 -1.83 8.38
CA HIS A 203 11.95 -1.99 7.84
C HIS A 203 12.36 -0.82 6.95
N GLN A 204 13.66 -0.54 6.92
CA GLN A 204 14.21 0.47 6.03
C GLN A 204 14.17 0.01 4.56
N PRO A 205 14.11 0.96 3.59
CA PRO A 205 14.07 0.63 2.17
C PRO A 205 15.24 -0.24 1.69
N THR A 206 16.40 -0.13 2.33
CA THR A 206 17.60 -0.95 2.08
C THR A 206 17.32 -2.43 2.30
N ALA A 207 16.81 -2.79 3.48
CA ALA A 207 16.46 -4.16 3.84
C ALA A 207 15.35 -4.73 2.94
N ILE A 208 14.30 -3.94 2.67
CA ILE A 208 13.19 -4.36 1.79
C ILE A 208 13.70 -4.63 0.37
N ALA A 209 14.58 -3.77 -0.16
CA ALA A 209 15.19 -3.96 -1.48
C ALA A 209 16.05 -5.22 -1.54
N ALA A 210 16.91 -5.45 -0.54
CA ALA A 210 17.75 -6.65 -0.47
C ALA A 210 16.91 -7.94 -0.43
N ALA A 211 15.87 -7.97 0.40
CA ALA A 211 14.95 -9.10 0.49
C ALA A 211 14.22 -9.39 -0.83
N ALA A 212 13.74 -8.34 -1.50
CA ALA A 212 13.09 -8.47 -2.81
C ALA A 212 14.06 -9.00 -3.88
N ILE A 213 15.32 -8.54 -3.90
CA ILE A 213 16.37 -9.04 -4.80
C ILE A 213 16.67 -10.51 -4.53
N TYR A 214 16.87 -10.88 -3.26
CA TYR A 214 17.14 -12.26 -2.86
C TYR A 214 16.03 -13.21 -3.30
N LEU A 215 14.77 -12.85 -3.01
CA LEU A 215 13.61 -13.66 -3.39
C LEU A 215 13.42 -13.73 -4.91
N ALA A 216 13.56 -12.60 -5.62
CA ALA A 216 13.43 -12.55 -7.07
C ALA A 216 14.52 -13.37 -7.78
N ALA A 217 15.75 -13.36 -7.28
CA ALA A 217 16.85 -14.15 -7.84
C ALA A 217 16.57 -15.64 -7.74
N ARG A 218 16.05 -16.10 -6.58
CA ARG A 218 15.62 -17.50 -6.39
C ARG A 218 14.49 -17.89 -7.33
N GLN A 219 13.48 -17.04 -7.50
CA GLN A 219 12.34 -17.31 -8.39
C GLN A 219 12.69 -17.26 -9.88
N THR A 220 13.71 -16.50 -10.26
CA THR A 220 14.15 -16.37 -11.67
C THR A 220 15.33 -17.28 -12.02
N GLY A 221 15.92 -17.97 -11.04
CA GLY A 221 17.08 -18.85 -11.23
C GLY A 221 18.39 -18.09 -11.47
N VAL A 222 18.46 -16.81 -11.12
CA VAL A 222 19.68 -16.00 -11.28
C VAL A 222 20.63 -16.29 -10.13
N LYS A 223 21.87 -16.67 -10.48
CA LYS A 223 22.94 -16.88 -9.50
C LYS A 223 23.49 -15.53 -9.04
N LEU A 224 23.22 -15.19 -7.80
CA LEU A 224 23.90 -14.10 -7.08
C LEU A 224 25.20 -14.64 -6.45
N PRO A 225 26.10 -13.76 -5.95
CA PRO A 225 27.29 -14.20 -5.23
C PRO A 225 26.94 -15.18 -4.11
N GLU A 226 27.77 -16.23 -3.93
CA GLU A 226 27.55 -17.27 -2.91
C GLU A 226 27.86 -16.80 -1.47
N VAL A 227 28.50 -15.63 -1.35
CA VAL A 227 28.73 -14.95 -0.07
C VAL A 227 27.46 -14.23 0.40
N GLU A 228 27.43 -13.84 1.68
CA GLU A 228 26.35 -13.07 2.31
C GLU A 228 26.34 -11.62 1.80
N TRP A 229 26.10 -11.45 0.48
CA TRP A 229 26.20 -10.17 -0.23
C TRP A 229 25.27 -9.08 0.31
N TRP A 230 24.21 -9.47 1.02
CA TRP A 230 23.28 -8.56 1.67
C TRP A 230 23.89 -7.83 2.87
N GLU A 231 24.93 -8.36 3.51
CA GLU A 231 25.65 -7.69 4.61
C GLU A 231 26.35 -6.41 4.13
N VAL A 232 26.78 -6.37 2.85
CA VAL A 232 27.36 -5.17 2.23
C VAL A 232 26.35 -4.01 2.15
N PHE A 233 25.06 -4.33 2.27
CA PHE A 233 23.96 -3.37 2.26
C PHE A 233 23.38 -3.11 3.66
N ASP A 234 24.13 -3.47 4.72
CA ASP A 234 23.75 -3.33 6.13
C ASP A 234 22.44 -4.07 6.48
N VAL A 235 22.27 -5.28 5.92
CA VAL A 235 21.11 -6.14 6.19
C VAL A 235 21.56 -7.40 6.90
N ASP A 236 20.96 -7.70 8.05
CA ASP A 236 21.27 -8.92 8.80
C ASP A 236 20.52 -10.13 8.24
N ARG A 237 21.08 -11.33 8.45
CA ARG A 237 20.46 -12.60 8.02
C ARG A 237 19.06 -12.82 8.60
N GLU A 238 18.85 -12.45 9.86
CA GLU A 238 17.55 -12.57 10.53
C GLU A 238 16.51 -11.66 9.88
N GLN A 239 16.89 -10.40 9.65
CA GLN A 239 16.06 -9.39 9.01
C GLN A 239 15.70 -9.81 7.57
N LEU A 240 16.68 -10.30 6.81
CA LEU A 240 16.47 -10.83 5.47
C LEU A 240 15.50 -12.03 5.48
N GLY A 241 15.72 -12.98 6.39
CA GLY A 241 14.88 -14.17 6.53
C GLY A 241 13.43 -13.81 6.83
N PHE A 242 13.21 -12.90 7.78
CA PHE A 242 11.88 -12.39 8.11
C PHE A 242 11.20 -11.76 6.89
N LEU A 243 11.87 -10.82 6.21
CA LEU A 243 11.30 -10.11 5.06
C LEU A 243 10.97 -11.06 3.90
N VAL A 244 11.79 -12.06 3.64
CA VAL A 244 11.55 -13.05 2.59
C VAL A 244 10.31 -13.89 2.89
N VAL A 245 10.16 -14.37 4.13
CA VAL A 245 8.98 -15.13 4.56
C VAL A 245 7.73 -14.25 4.52
N ALA A 246 7.84 -13.01 4.98
CA ALA A 246 6.77 -12.02 4.93
C ALA A 246 6.27 -11.79 3.50
N MET A 247 7.18 -11.55 2.54
CA MET A 247 6.83 -11.36 1.13
C MET A 247 6.17 -12.60 0.51
N LEU A 248 6.62 -13.81 0.88
CA LEU A 248 6.02 -15.07 0.41
C LEU A 248 4.61 -15.30 0.99
N SER A 249 4.39 -14.93 2.25
CA SER A 249 3.11 -15.15 2.93
C SER A 249 1.95 -14.37 2.31
N LEU A 250 2.24 -13.29 1.60
CA LEU A 250 1.25 -12.42 0.98
C LEU A 250 0.42 -13.14 -0.10
N GLU A 251 1.02 -14.05 -0.88
CA GLU A 251 0.27 -14.78 -1.92
C GLU A 251 -0.82 -15.65 -1.29
N GLY A 252 -0.52 -16.29 -0.16
CA GLY A 252 -1.49 -17.06 0.63
C GLY A 252 -2.56 -16.17 1.25
N PHE A 253 -2.16 -15.04 1.84
CA PHE A 253 -3.11 -14.06 2.41
C PHE A 253 -4.08 -13.52 1.34
N ALA A 254 -3.57 -13.09 0.19
CA ALA A 254 -4.40 -12.60 -0.92
C ALA A 254 -5.37 -13.67 -1.46
N GLY A 255 -4.93 -14.94 -1.50
CA GLY A 255 -5.80 -16.06 -1.86
C GLY A 255 -6.94 -16.25 -0.86
N ASN A 256 -6.65 -16.16 0.44
CA ASN A 256 -7.64 -16.28 1.50
C ASN A 256 -8.62 -15.10 1.51
N GLU A 257 -8.14 -13.87 1.31
CA GLU A 257 -8.99 -12.69 1.19
C GLU A 257 -9.95 -12.81 0.00
N LYS A 258 -9.42 -13.26 -1.15
CA LYS A 258 -10.27 -13.50 -2.33
C LYS A 258 -11.33 -14.56 -2.05
N ALA A 259 -11.00 -15.64 -1.36
CA ALA A 259 -11.96 -16.68 -1.00
C ALA A 259 -13.00 -16.21 0.03
N SER A 260 -12.60 -15.36 0.97
CA SER A 260 -13.48 -14.86 2.05
C SER A 260 -14.48 -13.82 1.54
N TRP A 261 -14.09 -13.05 0.52
CA TRP A 261 -14.87 -11.95 -0.05
C TRP A 261 -15.26 -12.19 -1.52
N ASP A 262 -15.36 -13.44 -1.96
CA ASP A 262 -15.70 -13.77 -3.36
C ASP A 262 -17.15 -13.34 -3.69
N ASP A 263 -18.08 -13.63 -2.77
CA ASP A 263 -19.51 -13.34 -2.92
C ASP A 263 -19.94 -11.97 -2.34
N THR A 264 -19.12 -11.39 -1.46
CA THR A 264 -19.46 -10.16 -0.71
C THR A 264 -18.35 -9.13 -0.84
N LYS A 265 -18.70 -7.85 -0.99
CA LYS A 265 -17.69 -6.78 -1.06
C LYS A 265 -17.14 -6.48 0.33
N VAL A 266 -15.83 -6.25 0.41
CA VAL A 266 -15.17 -5.75 1.63
C VAL A 266 -15.81 -4.41 2.02
N PRO A 267 -16.21 -4.21 3.30
CA PRO A 267 -16.82 -2.98 3.75
C PRO A 267 -15.80 -1.83 3.79
N LEU A 268 -15.94 -0.84 2.90
CA LEU A 268 -14.99 0.28 2.77
C LEU A 268 -15.54 1.60 3.31
N THR A 269 -16.79 1.59 3.77
CA THR A 269 -17.43 2.73 4.44
C THR A 269 -17.75 2.37 5.88
N VAL A 270 -17.78 3.38 6.75
CA VAL A 270 -18.12 3.26 8.18
C VAL A 270 -19.47 2.56 8.35
N LYS A 271 -20.44 2.87 7.49
CA LYS A 271 -21.78 2.26 7.52
C LYS A 271 -21.74 0.77 7.20
N GLU A 272 -21.04 0.39 6.11
CA GLU A 272 -20.88 -1.01 5.73
C GLU A 272 -20.12 -1.80 6.82
N LEU A 273 -19.12 -1.16 7.43
CA LEU A 273 -18.33 -1.72 8.53
C LEU A 273 -19.19 -2.02 9.75
N HIS A 274 -20.03 -1.08 10.18
CA HIS A 274 -20.95 -1.32 11.30
C HIS A 274 -21.93 -2.46 11.02
N CYS A 275 -22.51 -2.52 9.82
CA CYS A 275 -23.39 -3.62 9.42
C CYS A 275 -22.67 -4.98 9.48
N GLU A 276 -21.42 -5.03 9.02
CA GLU A 276 -20.62 -6.26 9.04
C GLU A 276 -20.25 -6.67 10.47
N MET A 277 -19.92 -5.70 11.33
CA MET A 277 -19.67 -5.96 12.75
C MET A 277 -20.91 -6.50 13.47
N GLU A 278 -22.11 -5.99 13.15
CA GLU A 278 -23.37 -6.51 13.68
C GLU A 278 -23.62 -7.94 13.19
N ARG A 279 -23.39 -8.22 11.90
CA ARG A 279 -23.51 -9.56 11.33
C ARG A 279 -22.61 -10.58 12.03
N GLN A 280 -21.33 -10.24 12.24
CA GLN A 280 -20.39 -11.10 12.95
C GLN A 280 -20.77 -11.33 14.42
N ARG A 281 -21.47 -10.39 15.06
CA ARG A 281 -21.98 -10.56 16.43
C ARG A 281 -23.23 -11.43 16.49
N THR A 282 -24.04 -11.49 15.43
CA THR A 282 -25.23 -12.34 15.38
C THR A 282 -24.93 -13.79 14.97
N ASP A 283 -23.86 -14.01 14.21
CA ASP A 283 -23.46 -15.33 13.70
C ASP A 283 -22.54 -16.12 14.65
N GLY A 284 -22.02 -15.48 15.72
CA GLY A 284 -21.14 -16.06 16.74
C GLY A 284 -21.84 -16.38 18.04
#